data_AF-A0A4Y7N979-F1
#
_entry.id   AF-A0A4Y7N979-F1
#
_cell.length_a   1.000
_cell.length_b   1.000
_cell.length_c   1.000
_cell.angle_alpha   90.00
_cell.angle_beta   90.00
_cell.angle_gamma   90.00
#
_symmetry.space_group_name_H-M   'P 1'
#
loop_
_entity.id
_entity.type
_entity.pdbx_description
1 polymer ?
#
loop_
_entity_poly.entity_id
_entity_poly.type
_entity_poly.pdbx_seq_one_letter_code
_entity_poly.pdbx_strand_id
1 'polypeptide(L)'
;MAARFLEDYLSLNPWRKQIILSNYYDREMIISFVAVDHFGRLPKRYSPNYFSIEDIVLQDVRVSCKFEVSVPKLGMLDQSADDQDLKQGSKVELPFWMVPTLHAKKVITFEIPRHYKVNYRQILQADSIVVDLHKWGPYFYDLGHHVANLDLKDSIDIKKSLVQTLLNRLRHIMDMSQHSTHHETVHLIANLDELERKLFAVGQLSYRSYKEWVRRESSKINTAALVASHRKRKFAEVTV
;
A
#
# COMPACT_ATOMS: atom_id res chain seq x y z
N MET A 1 -30.83 -34.25 -12.50
CA MET A 1 -30.26 -33.70 -13.75
C MET A 1 -29.53 -32.37 -13.50
N ALA A 2 -30.13 -31.41 -12.77
CA ALA A 2 -29.46 -30.15 -12.39
C ALA A 2 -28.22 -30.33 -11.47
N ALA A 3 -28.21 -31.34 -10.58
CA ALA A 3 -27.08 -31.60 -9.69
C ALA A 3 -25.82 -32.06 -10.43
N ARG A 4 -25.96 -32.91 -11.47
CA ARG A 4 -24.83 -33.35 -12.31
C ARG A 4 -24.27 -32.22 -13.18
N PHE A 5 -25.15 -31.32 -13.65
CA PHE A 5 -24.73 -30.14 -14.41
C PHE A 5 -23.91 -29.17 -13.56
N LEU A 6 -24.25 -29.02 -12.28
CA LEU A 6 -23.48 -28.22 -11.31
C LEU A 6 -22.12 -28.86 -10.99
N GLU A 7 -22.05 -30.18 -10.86
CA GLU A 7 -20.78 -30.89 -10.63
C GLU A 7 -19.81 -30.78 -11.81
N ASP A 8 -20.31 -30.93 -13.04
CA ASP A 8 -19.51 -30.77 -14.26
C ASP A 8 -19.07 -29.31 -14.46
N TYR A 9 -19.93 -28.34 -14.13
CA TYR A 9 -19.58 -26.92 -14.22
C TYR A 9 -18.53 -26.49 -13.18
N LEU A 10 -18.55 -27.12 -11.99
CA LEU A 10 -17.59 -26.89 -10.90
C LEU A 10 -16.28 -27.69 -11.04
N SER A 11 -16.24 -28.72 -11.88
CA SER A 11 -15.00 -29.44 -12.23
C SER A 11 -14.19 -28.70 -13.30
N LEU A 12 -14.86 -28.03 -14.24
CA LEU A 12 -14.25 -27.21 -15.28
C LEU A 12 -13.70 -25.86 -14.79
N ASN A 13 -14.13 -25.38 -13.61
CA ASN A 13 -13.71 -24.09 -13.04
C ASN A 13 -13.35 -24.21 -11.55
N PRO A 14 -12.14 -24.70 -11.21
CA PRO A 14 -11.74 -24.99 -9.83
C PRO A 14 -11.83 -23.78 -8.87
N TRP A 15 -11.62 -22.58 -9.39
CA TRP A 15 -11.69 -21.31 -8.65
C TRP A 15 -13.08 -20.98 -8.10
N ARG A 16 -14.17 -21.54 -8.67
CA ARG A 16 -15.54 -21.29 -8.17
C ARG A 16 -15.92 -22.17 -6.98
N LYS A 17 -15.26 -23.32 -6.77
CA LYS A 17 -15.44 -24.12 -5.54
C LYS A 17 -14.93 -23.38 -4.30
N GLN A 18 -13.87 -22.57 -4.44
CA GLN A 18 -13.31 -21.75 -3.37
C GLN A 18 -14.31 -20.70 -2.85
N ILE A 19 -15.15 -20.15 -3.73
CA ILE A 19 -16.09 -19.07 -3.41
C ILE A 19 -17.30 -19.57 -2.60
N ILE A 20 -17.78 -20.79 -2.85
CA ILE A 20 -18.95 -21.35 -2.16
C ILE A 20 -18.59 -21.82 -0.75
N LEU A 21 -17.41 -22.41 -0.57
CA LEU A 21 -16.93 -22.87 0.75
C LEU A 21 -16.46 -21.70 1.64
N SER A 22 -16.12 -20.54 1.06
CA SER A 22 -15.74 -19.32 1.78
C SER A 22 -16.90 -18.65 2.54
N ASN A 23 -18.16 -18.99 2.25
CA ASN A 23 -19.30 -18.36 2.92
C ASN A 23 -19.60 -18.92 4.32
N TYR A 24 -18.90 -19.97 4.75
CA TYR A 24 -19.18 -20.66 6.02
C TYR A 24 -18.07 -20.59 7.06
N TYR A 25 -16.86 -20.13 6.69
CA TYR A 25 -15.76 -19.98 7.64
C TYR A 25 -15.01 -18.65 7.42
N ASP A 26 -14.95 -17.92 8.53
CA ASP A 26 -13.85 -17.06 8.96
C ASP A 26 -13.80 -15.59 8.56
N ARG A 27 -14.06 -14.76 9.58
CA ARG A 27 -13.83 -13.31 9.63
C ARG A 27 -12.35 -12.92 9.52
N GLU A 28 -11.45 -13.90 9.50
CA GLU A 28 -10.00 -13.70 9.36
C GLU A 28 -9.54 -13.51 7.89
N MET A 29 -10.40 -13.75 6.90
CA MET A 29 -9.97 -13.78 5.49
C MET A 29 -10.09 -12.45 4.73
N ILE A 30 -10.61 -11.39 5.35
CA ILE A 30 -10.83 -10.09 4.67
C ILE A 30 -9.48 -9.43 4.28
N ILE A 31 -8.39 -9.75 4.97
CA ILE A 31 -7.05 -9.23 4.64
C ILE A 31 -6.48 -9.88 3.37
N SER A 32 -6.98 -11.05 2.96
CA SER A 32 -6.45 -11.82 1.82
C SER A 32 -7.10 -11.48 0.47
N PHE A 33 -8.15 -10.64 0.44
CA PHE A 33 -8.97 -10.43 -0.76
C PHE A 33 -8.58 -9.22 -1.62
N VAL A 34 -7.39 -8.64 -1.45
CA VAL A 34 -6.89 -7.59 -2.34
C VAL A 34 -5.94 -8.21 -3.38
N ALA A 35 -6.45 -8.26 -4.62
CA ALA A 35 -5.75 -8.53 -5.87
C ALA A 35 -5.10 -9.92 -6.06
N VAL A 36 -5.82 -10.82 -6.73
CA VAL A 36 -5.21 -11.91 -7.50
C VAL A 36 -4.79 -11.34 -8.86
N ASP A 37 -3.50 -11.07 -9.03
CA ASP A 37 -2.94 -10.81 -10.36
C ASP A 37 -3.12 -12.05 -11.26
N HIS A 38 -3.26 -11.83 -12.58
CA HIS A 38 -3.38 -12.85 -13.64
C HIS A 38 -2.25 -13.89 -13.69
N PHE A 39 -1.29 -13.86 -12.76
CA PHE A 39 -0.16 -14.78 -12.66
C PHE A 39 -0.20 -15.73 -11.45
N GLY A 40 -1.32 -15.82 -10.72
CA GLY A 40 -1.49 -16.85 -9.69
C GLY A 40 -0.45 -16.80 -8.56
N ARG A 41 0.14 -15.63 -8.30
CA ARG A 41 0.90 -15.41 -7.07
C ARG A 41 -0.06 -14.90 -6.01
N LEU A 42 -0.22 -15.67 -4.93
CA LEU A 42 -0.74 -15.14 -3.68
C LEU A 42 0.05 -13.85 -3.37
N PRO A 43 -0.61 -12.75 -2.95
CA PRO A 43 0.13 -11.59 -2.48
C PRO A 43 1.10 -12.09 -1.40
N LYS A 44 2.40 -11.89 -1.64
CA LYS A 44 3.43 -12.12 -0.63
C LYS A 44 2.92 -11.45 0.65
N ARG A 45 3.07 -12.12 1.80
CA ARG A 45 2.90 -11.47 3.12
C ARG A 45 3.41 -10.05 3.01
N TYR A 46 2.62 -9.07 3.42
CA TYR A 46 3.06 -7.68 3.59
C TYR A 46 4.33 -7.75 4.44
N SER A 47 5.48 -7.70 3.77
CA SER A 47 6.80 -7.94 4.34
C SER A 47 7.75 -7.19 3.43
N PRO A 48 8.75 -6.50 4.01
CA PRO A 48 9.69 -5.69 3.25
C PRO A 48 10.27 -6.52 2.10
N ASN A 49 9.95 -6.11 0.87
CA ASN A 49 10.40 -6.78 -0.34
C ASN A 49 11.63 -6.05 -0.85
N TYR A 50 12.78 -6.72 -0.80
CA TYR A 50 14.05 -6.19 -1.30
C TYR A 50 13.99 -5.67 -2.76
N PHE A 51 13.11 -6.25 -3.59
CA PHE A 51 12.98 -5.86 -5.00
C PHE A 51 11.90 -4.80 -5.25
N SER A 52 11.17 -4.37 -4.22
CA SER A 52 10.16 -3.32 -4.36
C SER A 52 10.85 -1.97 -4.31
N ILE A 53 10.78 -1.22 -5.41
CA ILE A 53 11.30 0.16 -5.47
C ILE A 53 10.56 1.04 -4.47
N GLU A 54 9.26 0.83 -4.33
CA GLU A 54 8.42 1.57 -3.39
C GLU A 54 8.86 1.33 -1.94
N ASP A 55 9.14 0.09 -1.56
CA ASP A 55 9.64 -0.23 -0.21
C ASP A 55 11.01 0.40 0.04
N ILE A 56 11.88 0.44 -0.97
CA ILE A 56 13.21 1.07 -0.87
C ILE A 56 13.05 2.59 -0.64
N VAL A 57 12.17 3.24 -1.41
CA VAL A 57 11.89 4.68 -1.28
C VAL A 57 11.26 4.99 0.08
N LEU A 58 10.32 4.15 0.51
CA LEU A 58 9.66 4.25 1.80
C LEU A 58 10.64 4.15 2.98
N GLN A 59 11.63 3.27 2.87
CA GLN A 59 12.60 3.02 3.92
C GLN A 59 13.59 4.18 4.15
N ASP A 60 13.69 5.13 3.22
CA ASP A 60 14.51 6.33 3.37
C ASP A 60 13.84 7.43 4.23
N VAL A 61 12.57 7.24 4.62
CA VAL A 61 11.85 8.17 5.51
C VAL A 61 12.62 8.33 6.82
N ARG A 62 12.86 9.59 7.22
CA ARG A 62 13.56 9.95 8.45
C ARG A 62 12.64 9.83 9.66
N VAL A 63 13.15 9.23 10.72
CA VAL A 63 12.45 9.06 12.00
C VAL A 63 13.35 9.48 13.15
N SER A 64 12.78 10.30 14.05
CA SER A 64 13.39 10.72 15.31
C SER A 64 13.71 9.51 16.19
N CYS A 65 15.00 9.31 16.44
CA CYS A 65 15.52 8.25 17.28
C CYS A 65 16.36 8.84 18.42
N LYS A 66 16.21 8.28 19.61
CA LYS A 66 17.02 8.59 20.78
C LYS A 66 18.02 7.44 21.00
N PHE A 67 19.31 7.76 21.07
CA PHE A 67 20.32 6.77 21.37
C PHE A 67 20.35 6.46 22.87
N GLU A 68 20.29 5.19 23.25
CA GLU A 68 20.39 4.74 24.65
C GLU A 68 21.83 4.34 25.04
N VAL A 69 22.74 4.32 24.06
CA VAL A 69 24.15 3.97 24.24
C VAL A 69 25.02 5.06 23.61
N SER A 70 26.17 5.36 24.21
CA SER A 70 27.17 6.24 23.61
C SER A 70 27.82 5.56 22.40
N VAL A 71 27.86 6.22 21.25
CA VAL A 71 28.44 5.66 20.02
C VAL A 71 29.67 6.45 19.61
N PRO A 72 30.87 5.84 19.59
CA PRO A 72 32.09 6.55 19.27
C PRO A 72 32.13 6.97 17.80
N LYS A 73 32.77 8.11 17.52
CA LYS A 73 33.00 8.69 16.18
C LYS A 73 31.73 9.02 15.38
N LEU A 74 30.59 9.14 16.06
CA LEU A 74 29.30 9.40 15.44
C LEU A 74 28.69 10.75 15.83
N GLY A 75 29.48 11.64 16.46
CA GLY A 75 29.04 12.96 16.91
C GLY A 75 28.49 13.85 15.79
N MET A 76 28.98 13.68 14.55
CA MET A 76 28.50 14.44 13.37
C MET A 76 26.99 14.30 13.08
N LEU A 77 26.34 13.27 13.64
CA LEU A 77 24.89 13.09 13.49
C LEU A 77 24.06 14.04 14.35
N ASP A 78 24.64 14.56 15.44
CA ASP A 78 24.04 15.56 16.31
C ASP A 78 24.65 16.91 15.98
N GLN A 79 23.96 17.70 15.14
CA GLN A 79 24.42 19.03 14.71
C GLN A 79 24.60 20.02 15.88
N SER A 80 24.09 19.67 17.06
CA SER A 80 24.12 20.48 18.27
C SER A 80 25.29 20.14 19.19
N ALA A 81 26.02 19.04 18.93
CA ALA A 81 27.11 18.58 19.79
C ALA A 81 28.48 18.76 19.08
N ASP A 82 29.40 19.47 19.74
CA ASP A 82 30.79 19.64 19.28
C ASP A 82 31.71 18.45 19.62
N ASP A 83 31.15 17.38 20.19
CA ASP A 83 31.89 16.18 20.56
C ASP A 83 32.09 15.23 19.36
N GLN A 84 33.23 14.53 19.32
CA GLN A 84 33.49 13.51 18.29
C GLN A 84 32.57 12.29 18.43
N ASP A 85 32.08 12.03 19.64
CA ASP A 85 31.27 10.87 20.00
C ASP A 85 29.81 11.26 20.22
N LEU A 86 28.90 10.37 19.86
CA LEU A 86 27.47 10.56 20.08
C LEU A 86 27.12 10.17 21.51
N LYS A 87 26.69 11.14 22.32
CA LYS A 87 26.34 10.92 23.72
C LYS A 87 25.07 10.08 23.86
N GLN A 88 25.01 9.34 24.97
CA GLN A 88 23.77 8.69 25.39
C GLN A 88 22.68 9.75 25.59
N GLY A 89 21.51 9.50 25.03
CA GLY A 89 20.34 10.38 25.10
C GLY A 89 20.22 11.38 23.95
N SER A 90 21.21 11.47 23.05
CA SER A 90 21.12 12.32 21.86
C SER A 90 19.96 11.90 20.96
N LYS A 91 19.24 12.89 20.44
CA LYS A 91 18.14 12.71 19.49
C LYS A 91 18.64 13.00 18.09
N VAL A 92 18.49 12.02 17.19
CA VAL A 92 19.00 12.06 15.82
C VAL A 92 17.94 11.53 14.87
N GLU A 93 17.81 12.16 13.71
CA GLU A 93 16.94 11.71 12.62
C GLU A 93 17.65 10.65 11.76
N LEU A 94 17.22 9.39 11.89
CA LEU A 94 17.78 8.26 11.13
C LEU A 94 16.82 7.81 10.04
N PRO A 95 17.33 7.33 8.88
CA PRO A 95 16.51 6.62 7.91
C PRO A 95 15.86 5.37 8.52
N PHE A 96 14.62 5.09 8.14
CA PHE A 96 13.84 4.01 8.71
C PHE A 96 14.49 2.62 8.53
N TRP A 97 15.19 2.34 7.42
CA TRP A 97 15.84 1.03 7.21
C TRP A 97 16.84 0.64 8.32
N MET A 98 17.45 1.62 9.00
CA MET A 98 18.38 1.34 10.10
C MET A 98 17.65 0.96 11.40
N VAL A 99 16.47 1.53 11.61
CA VAL A 99 15.73 1.51 12.88
C VAL A 99 15.43 0.10 13.37
N PRO A 100 14.89 -0.85 12.57
CA PRO A 100 14.58 -2.20 13.04
C PRO A 100 15.78 -2.92 13.64
N THR A 101 16.95 -2.80 13.02
CA THR A 101 18.17 -3.49 13.44
C THR A 101 18.74 -2.90 14.73
N LEU A 102 18.72 -1.57 14.87
CA LEU A 102 19.22 -0.87 16.04
C LEU A 102 18.27 -1.00 17.23
N HIS A 103 16.96 -0.99 16.98
CA HIS A 103 15.92 -1.21 17.97
C HIS A 103 15.97 -2.63 18.54
N ALA A 104 16.12 -3.65 17.69
CA ALA A 104 16.26 -5.04 18.13
C ALA A 104 17.49 -5.25 19.04
N LYS A 105 18.56 -4.51 18.81
CA LYS A 105 19.78 -4.52 19.63
C LYS A 105 19.70 -3.60 20.87
N LYS A 106 18.57 -2.92 21.09
CA LYS A 106 18.35 -1.94 22.18
C LYS A 106 19.38 -0.80 22.20
N VAL A 107 19.92 -0.43 21.04
CA VAL A 107 20.85 0.70 20.89
C VAL A 107 20.09 2.02 20.85
N ILE A 108 18.88 2.00 20.29
CA ILE A 108 18.03 3.17 20.12
C ILE A 108 16.62 2.91 20.66
N THR A 109 16.00 3.97 21.15
CA THR A 109 14.55 4.09 21.34
C THR A 109 14.04 5.03 20.27
N PHE A 110 13.08 4.61 19.44
CA PHE A 110 12.53 5.48 18.39
C PHE A 110 11.20 6.09 18.81
N GLU A 111 10.92 7.29 18.33
CA GLU A 111 9.62 7.94 18.50
C GLU A 111 8.67 7.51 17.38
N ILE A 112 7.47 7.05 17.75
CA ILE A 112 6.45 6.70 16.76
C ILE A 112 6.14 7.93 15.91
N PRO A 113 6.19 7.84 14.56
CA PRO A 113 5.87 8.96 13.70
C PRO A 113 4.48 9.54 14.03
N ARG A 114 4.36 10.88 13.96
CA ARG A 114 3.17 11.61 14.44
C ARG A 114 1.84 11.04 13.94
N HIS A 115 1.79 10.57 12.70
CA HIS A 115 0.60 10.07 12.03
C HIS A 115 0.05 8.76 12.62
N TYR A 116 0.87 8.00 13.37
CA TYR A 116 0.46 6.75 14.02
C TYR A 116 0.21 6.90 15.52
N LYS A 117 0.36 8.12 16.08
CA LYS A 117 0.04 8.40 17.47
C LYS A 117 -1.47 8.29 17.71
N VAL A 118 -1.84 8.07 18.98
CA VAL A 118 -3.25 7.89 19.42
C VAL A 118 -4.20 8.95 18.86
N ASN A 119 -3.82 10.23 18.91
CA ASN A 119 -4.67 11.33 18.45
C ASN A 119 -5.04 11.22 16.96
N TYR A 120 -4.07 10.90 16.11
CA TYR A 120 -4.31 10.76 14.67
C TYR A 120 -5.10 9.49 14.35
N ARG A 121 -4.92 8.41 15.12
CA ARG A 121 -5.76 7.21 15.03
C ARG A 121 -7.22 7.50 15.36
N GLN A 122 -7.49 8.35 16.35
CA GLN A 122 -8.86 8.77 16.69
C GLN A 122 -9.50 9.59 15.56
N ILE A 123 -8.74 10.46 14.88
CA ILE A 123 -9.22 11.20 13.71
C ILE A 123 -9.59 10.22 12.58
N LEU A 124 -8.72 9.25 12.28
CA LEU A 124 -8.98 8.21 11.27
C LEU A 124 -10.18 7.32 11.63
N GLN A 125 -10.42 7.10 12.92
CA GLN A 125 -11.58 6.35 13.41
C GLN A 125 -12.88 7.14 13.28
N ALA A 126 -12.84 8.46 13.45
CA ALA A 126 -14.01 9.33 13.32
C ALA A 126 -14.48 9.43 11.86
N ASP A 127 -13.58 9.83 10.95
CA ASP A 127 -13.83 9.78 9.51
C ASP A 127 -12.52 9.67 8.74
N SER A 128 -12.29 8.50 8.16
CA SER A 128 -11.11 8.24 7.36
C SER A 128 -11.19 8.86 5.96
N ILE A 129 -12.38 9.14 5.41
CA ILE A 129 -12.55 9.54 4.00
C ILE A 129 -12.07 10.98 3.77
N VAL A 130 -12.32 11.86 4.74
CA VAL A 130 -11.96 13.29 4.68
C VAL A 130 -10.45 13.53 4.84
N VAL A 131 -9.72 12.53 5.37
CA VAL A 131 -8.27 12.64 5.55
C VAL A 131 -7.53 12.50 4.23
N ASP A 132 -6.64 13.46 4.00
CA ASP A 132 -5.66 13.42 2.92
C ASP A 132 -4.44 12.60 3.36
N LEU A 133 -4.40 11.33 2.97
CA LEU A 133 -3.32 10.41 3.31
C LEU A 133 -2.04 10.77 2.56
N HIS A 134 -2.16 11.28 1.33
CA HIS A 134 -1.01 11.65 0.52
C HIS A 134 -0.15 12.74 1.18
N LYS A 135 -0.79 13.71 1.86
CA LYS A 135 -0.07 14.72 2.67
C LYS A 135 0.61 14.17 3.92
N TRP A 136 0.10 13.07 4.49
CA TRP A 136 0.71 12.42 5.66
C TRP A 136 1.86 11.50 5.28
N GLY A 137 1.87 11.06 4.02
CA GLY A 137 2.93 10.33 3.36
C GLY A 137 2.33 9.53 2.21
N PRO A 138 2.96 9.48 1.03
CA PRO A 138 2.43 8.74 -0.12
C PRO A 138 2.33 7.22 0.10
N TYR A 139 2.96 6.71 1.16
CA TYR A 139 3.04 5.29 1.54
C TYR A 139 2.61 5.07 3.02
N PHE A 140 1.48 5.63 3.42
CA PHE A 140 0.93 5.57 4.77
C PHE A 140 0.69 4.13 5.26
N TYR A 141 0.09 3.27 4.44
CA TYR A 141 -0.21 1.89 4.86
C TYR A 141 1.06 1.06 5.01
N ASP A 142 1.99 1.17 4.06
CA ASP A 142 3.23 0.41 4.05
C ASP A 142 4.15 0.84 5.20
N LEU A 143 4.31 2.15 5.43
CA LEU A 143 5.08 2.67 6.56
C LEU A 143 4.47 2.22 7.88
N GLY A 144 3.15 2.31 8.01
CA GLY A 144 2.43 1.91 9.22
C GLY A 144 2.61 0.42 9.49
N HIS A 145 2.61 -0.40 8.44
CA HIS A 145 2.89 -1.82 8.55
C HIS A 145 4.32 -2.09 9.07
N HIS A 146 5.32 -1.39 8.53
CA HIS A 146 6.70 -1.52 9.02
C HIS A 146 6.86 -1.10 10.47
N VAL A 147 6.29 0.06 10.86
CA VAL A 147 6.32 0.56 12.24
C VAL A 147 5.64 -0.42 13.19
N ALA A 148 4.50 -1.00 12.78
CA ALA A 148 3.78 -1.95 13.62
C ALA A 148 4.46 -3.32 13.76
N ASN A 149 5.47 -3.61 12.95
CA ASN A 149 6.27 -4.83 13.05
C ASN A 149 7.47 -4.70 14.01
N LEU A 150 7.70 -3.53 14.60
CA LEU A 150 8.79 -3.28 15.55
C LEU A 150 8.48 -3.72 17.00
N ASP A 151 7.45 -4.56 17.19
CA ASP A 151 7.00 -5.11 18.48
C ASP A 151 6.80 -4.05 19.59
N LEU A 152 6.14 -2.95 19.20
CA LEU A 152 5.74 -1.89 20.12
C LEU A 152 4.48 -2.28 20.92
N LYS A 153 4.28 -1.64 22.09
CA LYS A 153 3.03 -1.78 22.87
C LYS A 153 1.79 -1.40 22.06
N ASP A 154 1.89 -0.35 21.24
CA ASP A 154 0.79 0.15 20.40
C ASP A 154 0.64 -0.60 19.07
N SER A 155 1.46 -1.62 18.80
CA SER A 155 1.53 -2.30 17.49
C SER A 155 0.19 -2.88 17.04
N ILE A 156 -0.56 -3.51 17.94
CA ILE A 156 -1.87 -4.11 17.68
C ILE A 156 -2.87 -3.03 17.27
N ASP A 157 -2.89 -1.91 18.00
CA ASP A 157 -3.83 -0.82 17.75
C ASP A 157 -3.49 -0.06 16.46
N ILE A 158 -2.20 0.06 16.11
CA ILE A 158 -1.78 0.58 14.80
C ILE A 158 -2.29 -0.34 13.69
N LYS A 159 -2.06 -1.66 13.79
CA LYS A 159 -2.55 -2.63 12.78
C LYS A 159 -4.06 -2.56 12.61
N LYS A 160 -4.81 -2.53 13.71
CA LYS A 160 -6.27 -2.38 13.69
C LYS A 160 -6.70 -1.07 13.04
N SER A 161 -6.06 0.04 13.38
CA SER A 161 -6.35 1.36 12.79
C SER A 161 -6.13 1.33 11.27
N LEU A 162 -5.01 0.79 10.79
CA LEU A 162 -4.70 0.71 9.37
C LEU A 162 -5.75 -0.09 8.59
N VAL A 163 -6.12 -1.27 9.11
CA VAL A 163 -7.14 -2.12 8.50
C VAL A 163 -8.50 -1.42 8.48
N GLN A 164 -8.91 -0.81 9.60
CA GLN A 164 -10.18 -0.12 9.69
C GLN A 164 -10.25 1.09 8.73
N THR A 165 -9.17 1.87 8.62
CA THR A 165 -9.06 2.98 7.69
C THR A 165 -9.22 2.51 6.25
N LEU A 166 -8.54 1.42 5.85
CA LEU A 166 -8.66 0.86 4.51
C LEU A 166 -10.08 0.37 4.24
N LEU A 167 -10.70 -0.37 5.17
CA LEU A 167 -12.06 -0.89 5.01
C LEU A 167 -13.10 0.21 4.86
N ASN A 168 -13.00 1.27 5.67
CA ASN A 168 -13.91 2.41 5.60
C ASN A 168 -13.82 3.13 4.24
N ARG A 169 -12.61 3.24 3.67
CA ARG A 169 -12.36 3.94 2.40
C ARG A 169 -12.57 3.07 1.17
N LEU A 170 -12.47 1.75 1.30
CA LEU A 170 -12.54 0.77 0.21
C LEU A 170 -13.79 0.94 -0.65
N ARG A 171 -14.96 1.04 -0.02
CA ARG A 171 -16.24 1.20 -0.74
C ARG A 171 -16.24 2.49 -1.56
N HIS A 172 -15.84 3.59 -0.94
CA HIS A 172 -15.78 4.89 -1.61
C HIS A 172 -14.81 4.87 -2.81
N ILE A 173 -13.62 4.29 -2.64
CA ILE A 173 -12.63 4.15 -3.72
C ILE A 173 -13.20 3.32 -4.88
N MET A 174 -13.87 2.20 -4.57
CA MET A 174 -14.48 1.34 -5.58
C MET A 174 -15.61 2.05 -6.34
N ASP A 175 -16.53 2.70 -5.64
CA ASP A 175 -17.63 3.46 -6.23
C ASP A 175 -17.09 4.57 -7.14
N MET A 176 -16.09 5.32 -6.68
CA MET A 176 -15.44 6.36 -7.47
C MET A 176 -14.70 5.81 -8.69
N SER A 177 -14.07 4.64 -8.59
CA SER A 177 -13.34 4.04 -9.73
C SER A 177 -14.25 3.68 -10.90
N GLN A 178 -15.55 3.53 -10.69
CA GLN A 178 -16.51 3.13 -11.72
C GLN A 178 -17.34 4.31 -12.26
N HIS A 179 -17.57 5.34 -11.45
CA HIS A 179 -18.54 6.40 -11.74
C HIS A 179 -17.94 7.81 -11.92
N SER A 180 -16.65 8.01 -11.66
CA SER A 180 -16.02 9.34 -11.71
C SER A 180 -15.79 9.86 -13.13
N THR A 181 -15.97 11.17 -13.31
CA THR A 181 -15.55 11.88 -14.53
C THR A 181 -14.05 12.18 -14.51
N HIS A 182 -13.43 12.40 -15.67
CA HIS A 182 -11.98 12.65 -15.76
C HIS A 182 -11.50 13.82 -14.86
N HIS A 183 -12.27 14.89 -14.71
CA HIS A 183 -11.88 16.01 -13.86
C HIS A 183 -11.93 15.67 -12.36
N GLU A 184 -12.94 14.92 -11.93
CA GLU A 184 -13.09 14.48 -10.54
C GLU A 184 -12.00 13.46 -10.15
N THR A 185 -11.58 12.60 -11.09
CA THR A 185 -10.53 11.60 -10.82
C THR A 185 -9.21 12.22 -10.34
N VAL A 186 -8.81 13.37 -10.90
CA VAL A 186 -7.52 14.00 -10.59
C VAL A 186 -7.50 14.48 -9.14
N HIS A 187 -8.57 15.15 -8.70
CA HIS A 187 -8.70 15.63 -7.33
C HIS A 187 -8.80 14.50 -6.31
N LEU A 188 -9.51 13.42 -6.66
CA LEU A 188 -9.63 12.24 -5.81
C LEU A 188 -8.27 11.55 -5.65
N ILE A 189 -7.59 11.24 -6.75
CA ILE A 189 -6.29 10.57 -6.76
C ILE A 189 -5.26 11.36 -5.94
N ALA A 190 -5.29 12.69 -5.98
CA ALA A 190 -4.35 13.53 -5.24
C ALA A 190 -4.36 13.25 -3.73
N ASN A 191 -5.50 12.87 -3.15
CA ASN A 191 -5.65 12.63 -1.71
C ASN A 191 -5.41 11.16 -1.30
N LEU A 192 -5.31 10.25 -2.27
CA LEU A 192 -5.15 8.82 -2.05
C LEU A 192 -3.69 8.44 -1.81
N ASP A 193 -3.51 7.44 -0.95
CA ASP A 193 -2.25 6.71 -0.77
C ASP A 193 -1.88 5.88 -2.01
N GLU A 194 -0.61 5.50 -2.18
CA GLU A 194 -0.18 4.69 -3.32
C GLU A 194 -0.88 3.32 -3.40
N LEU A 195 -1.14 2.67 -2.26
CA LEU A 195 -1.94 1.43 -2.23
C LEU A 195 -3.36 1.67 -2.77
N GLU A 196 -3.98 2.77 -2.36
CA GLU A 196 -5.33 3.14 -2.77
C GLU A 196 -5.38 3.53 -4.25
N ARG A 197 -4.34 4.20 -4.75
CA ARG A 197 -4.19 4.55 -6.18
C ARG A 197 -4.10 3.31 -7.05
N LYS A 198 -3.34 2.29 -6.61
CA LYS A 198 -3.28 1.00 -7.30
C LYS A 198 -4.63 0.31 -7.33
N LEU A 199 -5.31 0.27 -6.19
CA LEU A 199 -6.65 -0.30 -6.09
C LEU A 199 -7.65 0.44 -7.01
N PHE A 200 -7.59 1.76 -7.03
CA PHE A 200 -8.40 2.59 -7.91
C PHE A 200 -8.11 2.30 -9.39
N ALA A 201 -6.84 2.14 -9.77
CA ALA A 201 -6.43 1.80 -11.12
C ALA A 201 -6.92 0.40 -11.54
N VAL A 202 -6.85 -0.58 -10.64
CA VAL A 202 -7.39 -1.93 -10.85
C VAL A 202 -8.91 -1.90 -11.02
N GLY A 203 -9.62 -1.11 -10.22
CA GLY A 203 -11.06 -0.90 -10.35
C GLY A 203 -11.45 -0.31 -11.71
N GLN A 204 -10.75 0.74 -12.13
CA GLN A 204 -10.92 1.38 -13.45
C GLN A 204 -10.64 0.42 -14.60
N LEU A 205 -9.55 -0.35 -14.52
CA LEU A 205 -9.19 -1.34 -15.53
C LEU A 205 -10.28 -2.43 -15.63
N SER A 206 -10.70 -2.97 -14.48
CA SER A 206 -11.72 -4.01 -14.42
C SER A 206 -13.04 -3.54 -15.04
N TYR A 207 -13.45 -2.31 -14.74
CA TYR A 207 -14.67 -1.71 -15.29
C TYR A 207 -14.57 -1.44 -16.81
N ARG A 208 -13.40 -1.01 -17.30
CA ARG A 208 -13.14 -0.84 -18.73
C ARG A 208 -13.21 -2.17 -19.48
N SER A 209 -12.50 -3.18 -18.98
CA SER A 209 -12.52 -4.55 -19.55
C SER A 209 -13.93 -5.12 -19.57
N TYR A 210 -14.72 -4.90 -18.50
CA TYR A 210 -16.13 -5.29 -18.46
C TYR A 210 -16.96 -4.59 -19.55
N LYS A 211 -16.81 -3.27 -19.72
CA LYS A 211 -17.53 -2.52 -20.76
C LYS A 211 -17.15 -2.97 -22.18
N GLU A 212 -15.87 -3.22 -22.43
CA GLU A 212 -15.40 -3.75 -23.72
C GLU A 212 -15.98 -5.14 -24.01
N TRP A 213 -16.06 -5.99 -23.00
CA TRP A 213 -16.70 -7.30 -23.10
C TRP A 213 -18.19 -7.19 -23.40
N VAL A 214 -18.93 -6.34 -22.68
CA VAL A 214 -20.37 -6.10 -22.94
C VAL A 214 -20.62 -5.59 -24.36
N ARG A 215 -19.74 -4.75 -24.89
CA ARG A 215 -19.82 -4.21 -26.26
C ARG A 215 -19.38 -5.21 -27.34
N ARG A 216 -18.93 -6.42 -26.95
CA ARG A 216 -18.33 -7.43 -27.84
C ARG A 216 -17.10 -6.90 -28.59
N GLU A 217 -16.37 -5.98 -27.99
CA GLU A 217 -15.13 -5.43 -28.53
C GLU A 217 -13.89 -6.20 -28.06
N SER A 218 -14.03 -7.03 -27.03
CA SER A 218 -12.94 -7.86 -26.49
C SER A 218 -12.38 -8.89 -27.47
N SER A 219 -13.13 -9.27 -28.51
CA SER A 219 -12.68 -10.18 -29.57
C SER A 219 -11.86 -9.49 -30.65
N LYS A 220 -11.80 -8.15 -30.66
CA LYS A 220 -11.01 -7.38 -31.63
C LYS A 220 -9.56 -7.33 -31.17
N ILE A 221 -8.65 -7.88 -31.97
CA ILE A 221 -7.21 -7.80 -31.71
C ILE A 221 -6.74 -6.39 -32.06
N ASN A 222 -6.51 -5.58 -31.04
CA ASN A 222 -5.96 -4.24 -31.19
C ASN A 222 -4.43 -4.27 -31.04
N THR A 223 -3.74 -3.33 -31.71
CA THR A 223 -2.30 -3.12 -31.49
C THR A 223 -2.06 -2.69 -30.04
N ALA A 224 -1.05 -3.29 -29.39
CA ALA A 224 -0.69 -2.91 -28.02
C ALA A 224 -0.42 -1.40 -27.89
N ALA A 225 -0.84 -0.80 -26.77
CA ALA A 225 -0.74 0.65 -26.54
C ALA A 225 0.69 1.18 -26.72
N LEU A 226 1.70 0.39 -26.32
CA LEU A 226 3.12 0.71 -26.50
C LEU A 226 3.53 0.79 -27.98
N VAL A 227 3.01 -0.11 -28.82
CA VAL A 227 3.30 -0.11 -30.26
C VAL A 227 2.62 1.08 -30.94
N ALA A 228 1.37 1.37 -30.55
CA ALA A 228 0.62 2.52 -31.06
C ALA A 228 1.29 3.86 -30.69
N SER A 229 1.80 4.01 -29.46
CA SER A 229 2.49 5.23 -29.02
C SER A 229 3.85 5.41 -29.69
N HIS A 230 4.62 4.33 -29.87
CA HIS A 230 5.90 4.38 -30.58
C HIS A 230 5.72 4.78 -32.06
N ARG A 231 4.67 4.29 -32.72
CA ARG A 231 4.35 4.70 -34.10
C ARG A 231 4.01 6.20 -34.19
N LYS A 232 3.28 6.74 -33.21
CA LYS A 232 2.98 8.18 -33.13
C LYS A 232 4.23 9.03 -32.92
N ARG A 233 5.18 8.60 -32.09
CA ARG A 233 6.46 9.29 -31.87
C ARG A 233 7.28 9.36 -33.16
N LYS A 234 7.41 8.24 -33.87
CA LYS A 234 8.11 8.21 -35.17
C LYS A 234 7.45 9.07 -36.23
N PHE A 235 6.12 9.15 -36.26
CA PHE A 235 5.43 10.06 -37.18
C PHE A 235 5.73 11.54 -36.87
N ALA A 236 5.83 11.92 -35.59
CA ALA A 236 6.19 13.28 -35.20
C ALA A 236 7.62 13.67 -35.62
N GLU A 237 8.57 12.73 -35.58
CA GLU A 237 9.96 12.93 -36.02
C GLU A 237 10.11 13.06 -37.54
N VAL A 238 9.21 12.48 -38.34
CA VAL A 238 9.25 12.54 -39.82
C VAL A 238 8.60 13.81 -40.36
N THR A 239 7.79 14.51 -39.56
CA THR A 239 7.09 15.74 -39.94
C THR A 239 7.80 17.03 -39.50
N VAL A 240 9.06 16.95 -39.07
CA VAL A 240 9.97 18.09 -38.84
C VAL A 240 10.99 18.14 -39.97
#